data_AF-A0A0C3NCZ5-F1
#
_entry.id   AF-A0A0C3NCZ5-F1
#
_cell.length_a   1.000
_cell.length_b   1.000
_cell.length_c   1.000
_cell.angle_alpha   90.00
_cell.angle_beta   90.00
_cell.angle_gamma   90.00
#
_symmetry.space_group_name_H-M   'P 1'
#
loop_
_entity.id
_entity.type
_entity.pdbx_description
1 polymer ?
#
loop_
_entity_poly.entity_id
_entity_poly.type
_entity_poly.pdbx_seq_one_letter_code
_entity_poly.pdbx_strand_id
1 'polypeptide(L)'
;PAEYAIKKIEAFKFVHMWYFTREGLQEAAHCHTPKENDTLAITQAGEGNVMLHTVNSLTASRNARLDHNLTFAEYMYAKNHFLTCIDNAGWGNQLVDTFNWFFHRIDNHCLQDHGEQGKHALLHYTSKVRQDWH
;
A
#
# COMPACT_ATOMS: atom_id res chain seq x y z
N PRO A 1 0.77 4.68 -6.52
CA PRO A 1 0.97 3.25 -6.15
C PRO A 1 0.70 2.34 -7.35
N ALA A 2 1.15 1.08 -7.30
CA ALA A 2 0.84 0.11 -8.33
C ALA A 2 -0.68 -0.14 -8.42
N GLU A 3 -1.19 -0.38 -9.62
CA GLU A 3 -2.61 -0.63 -9.86
C GLU A 3 -3.15 -1.81 -9.04
N TYR A 4 -2.38 -2.89 -8.91
CA TYR A 4 -2.66 -4.00 -7.99
C TYR A 4 -3.01 -3.53 -6.56
N ALA A 5 -2.25 -2.57 -6.02
CA ALA A 5 -2.49 -2.06 -4.67
C ALA A 5 -3.76 -1.20 -4.59
N ILE A 6 -4.02 -0.39 -5.62
CA ILE A 6 -5.25 0.42 -5.72
C ILE A 6 -6.48 -0.48 -5.80
N LYS A 7 -6.47 -1.50 -6.67
CA LYS A 7 -7.57 -2.47 -6.80
C LYS A 7 -7.86 -3.23 -5.50
N LYS A 8 -6.82 -3.51 -4.70
CA LYS A 8 -7.01 -4.08 -3.36
C LYS A 8 -7.66 -3.09 -2.39
N ILE A 9 -7.24 -1.83 -2.40
CA ILE A 9 -7.86 -0.78 -1.58
C ILE A 9 -9.34 -0.61 -1.96
N GLU A 10 -9.66 -0.49 -3.25
CA GLU A 10 -11.05 -0.37 -3.73
C GLU A 10 -11.92 -1.56 -3.26
N ALA A 11 -11.32 -2.75 -3.15
CA ALA A 11 -11.99 -3.96 -2.68
C ALA A 11 -11.94 -4.18 -1.15
N PHE A 12 -11.47 -3.20 -0.37
CA PHE A 12 -11.28 -3.30 1.09
C PHE A 12 -10.37 -4.47 1.53
N LYS A 13 -9.47 -4.92 0.66
CA LYS A 13 -8.56 -6.05 0.91
C LYS A 13 -7.22 -5.59 1.45
N PHE A 14 -6.59 -6.47 2.24
CA PHE A 14 -5.25 -6.24 2.75
C PHE A 14 -4.21 -6.02 1.63
N VAL A 15 -3.43 -4.96 1.80
CA VAL A 15 -2.27 -4.61 0.97
C VAL A 15 -1.08 -4.17 1.83
N HIS A 16 0.09 -4.70 1.48
CA HIS A 16 1.35 -4.37 2.16
C HIS A 16 1.72 -2.89 1.99
N MET A 17 2.33 -2.31 3.02
CA MET A 17 2.75 -0.91 3.01
C MET A 17 3.84 -0.62 1.98
N TRP A 18 4.59 -1.64 1.56
CA TRP A 18 5.66 -1.50 0.56
C TRP A 18 5.20 -0.79 -0.73
N TYR A 19 3.96 -1.03 -1.20
CA TYR A 19 3.42 -0.39 -2.41
C TYR A 19 3.29 1.14 -2.31
N PHE A 20 3.39 1.68 -1.09
CA PHE A 20 3.26 3.09 -0.77
C PHE A 20 4.61 3.69 -0.31
N THR A 21 5.69 2.89 -0.25
CA THR A 21 7.05 3.42 -0.02
C THR A 21 7.57 4.10 -1.27
N ARG A 22 8.69 4.84 -1.14
CA ARG A 22 9.32 5.50 -2.29
C ARG A 22 9.67 4.49 -3.39
N GLU A 23 10.21 3.34 -3.00
CA GLU A 23 10.61 2.26 -3.91
C GLU A 23 9.38 1.68 -4.63
N GLY A 24 8.30 1.36 -3.91
CA GLY A 24 7.08 0.83 -4.51
C GLY A 24 6.38 1.84 -5.44
N LEU A 25 6.39 3.12 -5.07
CA LEU A 25 5.88 4.21 -5.92
C LEU A 25 6.71 4.40 -7.18
N GLN A 26 8.04 4.33 -7.07
CA GLN A 26 8.95 4.39 -8.22
C GLN A 26 8.75 3.20 -9.14
N GLU A 27 8.65 1.98 -8.60
CA GLU A 27 8.39 0.78 -9.41
C GLU A 27 7.08 0.93 -10.20
N ALA A 28 6.01 1.37 -9.54
CA ALA A 28 4.73 1.59 -10.19
C ALA A 28 4.82 2.60 -11.34
N ALA A 29 5.59 3.68 -11.17
CA ALA A 29 5.81 4.66 -12.24
C ALA A 29 6.51 4.05 -13.47
N HIS A 30 7.44 3.13 -13.28
CA HIS A 30 8.13 2.44 -14.39
C HIS A 30 7.26 1.36 -15.05
N CYS A 31 6.29 0.78 -14.34
CA CYS A 31 5.34 -0.17 -14.92
C CYS A 31 4.26 0.51 -15.77
N HIS A 32 3.96 1.80 -15.53
CA HIS A 32 3.03 2.57 -16.35
C HIS A 32 3.62 3.02 -17.69
N THR A 33 4.94 2.91 -17.88
CA THR A 33 5.58 3.15 -19.18
C THR A 33 5.68 1.82 -19.93
N PRO A 34 4.90 1.59 -21.00
CA PRO A 34 4.96 0.34 -21.76
C PRO A 34 6.36 0.18 -22.35
N LYS A 35 7.02 -0.95 -22.08
CA LYS A 35 8.24 -1.34 -22.79
C LYS A 35 7.86 -2.03 -24.10
N GLU A 36 8.81 -2.05 -25.04
CA GLU A 36 8.62 -2.57 -26.41
C GLU A 36 8.07 -4.02 -26.47
N ASN A 37 8.22 -4.81 -25.39
CA ASN A 37 7.77 -6.21 -25.28
C ASN A 37 6.66 -6.43 -24.23
N ASP A 38 6.08 -5.37 -23.67
CA ASP A 38 5.05 -5.51 -22.64
C ASP A 38 3.71 -5.94 -23.25
N THR A 39 3.16 -7.05 -22.75
CA THR A 39 1.82 -7.49 -23.13
C THR A 39 0.79 -6.56 -22.50
N LEU A 40 -0.01 -5.91 -23.35
CA LEU A 40 -1.11 -5.05 -22.92
C LEU A 40 -2.40 -5.88 -22.78
N ALA A 41 -2.99 -5.86 -21.59
CA ALA A 41 -4.34 -6.31 -21.33
C ALA A 41 -5.33 -5.19 -21.69
N ILE A 42 -6.40 -5.60 -22.36
CA ILE A 42 -7.52 -4.74 -22.70
C ILE A 42 -8.63 -5.07 -21.71
N THR A 43 -9.01 -4.11 -20.87
CA THR A 43 -10.16 -4.24 -19.96
C THR A 43 -11.24 -3.24 -20.34
N GLN A 44 -12.50 -3.70 -20.35
CA GLN A 44 -13.62 -2.83 -20.60
C GLN A 44 -13.88 -1.96 -19.36
N ALA A 45 -13.64 -0.66 -19.49
CA ALA A 45 -14.17 0.33 -18.55
C ALA A 45 -15.64 0.58 -18.95
N GLY A 46 -16.51 0.93 -17.99
CA GLY A 46 -17.94 1.10 -18.26
C GLY A 46 -18.27 2.00 -19.47
N GLU A 47 -19.48 1.82 -20.02
CA GLU A 47 -20.05 2.57 -21.14
C GLU A 47 -19.08 2.81 -22.32
N GLY A 48 -18.72 1.73 -23.02
CA GLY A 48 -18.03 1.81 -24.32
C GLY A 48 -16.55 2.21 -24.26
N ASN A 49 -16.01 2.47 -23.07
CA ASN A 49 -14.60 2.80 -22.90
C ASN A 49 -13.74 1.56 -22.70
N VAL A 50 -12.51 1.61 -23.19
CA VAL A 50 -11.56 0.50 -23.07
C VAL A 50 -10.28 1.05 -22.47
N MET A 51 -9.81 0.43 -21.40
CA MET A 51 -8.59 0.82 -20.71
C MET A 51 -7.51 -0.22 -21.01
N LEU A 52 -6.34 0.26 -21.42
CA LEU A 52 -5.16 -0.54 -21.71
C LEU A 52 -4.23 -0.51 -20.52
N HIS A 53 -3.90 -1.70 -20.01
CA HIS A 53 -2.99 -1.89 -18.89
C HIS A 53 -1.91 -2.89 -19.27
N THR A 54 -0.68 -2.72 -18.79
CA THR A 54 0.30 -3.78 -18.88
C THR A 54 -0.13 -4.95 -17.99
N VAL A 55 -0.15 -6.20 -18.50
CA VAL A 55 -0.61 -7.39 -17.73
C VAL A 55 0.07 -7.49 -16.36
N ASN A 56 1.32 -7.06 -16.25
CA ASN A 56 2.09 -7.08 -15.00
C ASN A 56 1.56 -6.12 -13.92
N SER A 57 0.88 -5.00 -14.27
CA SER A 57 0.42 -3.99 -13.30
C SER A 57 -0.65 -4.49 -12.33
N LEU A 58 -1.38 -5.53 -12.74
CA LEU A 58 -2.48 -6.15 -11.98
C LEU A 58 -2.01 -7.28 -11.05
N THR A 59 -0.74 -7.66 -11.11
CA THR A 59 -0.17 -8.73 -10.28
C THR A 59 0.66 -8.16 -9.14
N ALA A 60 0.83 -8.95 -8.07
CA ALA A 60 1.70 -8.56 -6.98
C ALA A 60 3.16 -8.49 -7.47
N SER A 61 3.80 -7.33 -7.23
CA SER A 61 5.25 -7.19 -7.45
C SER A 61 6.07 -8.26 -6.74
N ARG A 62 7.10 -8.77 -7.43
CA ARG A 62 8.10 -9.68 -6.86
C ARG A 62 9.01 -8.99 -5.82
N ASN A 63 9.08 -7.66 -5.86
CA ASN A 63 9.87 -6.85 -4.93
C ASN A 63 9.07 -6.46 -3.68
N ALA A 64 7.77 -6.79 -3.62
CA ALA A 64 6.93 -6.44 -2.50
C ALA A 64 7.45 -7.08 -1.20
N ARG A 65 7.74 -6.23 -0.21
CA ARG A 65 8.18 -6.64 1.13
C ARG A 65 7.00 -6.72 2.08
N LEU A 66 7.07 -7.68 3.00
CA LEU A 66 6.17 -7.76 4.15
C LEU A 66 6.34 -6.51 5.03
N ASP A 67 5.27 -6.08 5.68
CA ASP A 67 5.24 -4.87 6.49
C ASP A 67 6.31 -4.90 7.60
N HIS A 68 6.48 -6.05 8.26
CA HIS A 68 7.49 -6.23 9.32
C HIS A 68 8.94 -6.33 8.81
N ASN A 69 9.13 -6.44 7.49
CA ASN A 69 10.45 -6.40 6.86
C ASN A 69 10.82 -4.98 6.39
N LEU A 70 9.94 -3.99 6.53
CA LEU A 70 10.24 -2.58 6.28
C LEU A 70 11.04 -1.97 7.43
N THR A 71 11.75 -0.89 7.18
CA THR A 71 12.21 -0.02 8.25
C THR A 71 11.03 0.80 8.79
N PHE A 72 11.12 1.24 10.04
CA PHE A 72 10.07 2.07 10.64
C PHE A 72 9.87 3.37 9.84
N ALA A 73 10.95 3.97 9.35
CA ALA A 73 10.90 5.18 8.53
C ALA A 73 10.17 4.94 7.19
N GLU A 74 10.46 3.83 6.49
CA GLU A 74 9.74 3.45 5.27
C GLU A 74 8.24 3.25 5.55
N TYR A 75 7.91 2.55 6.64
CA TYR A 75 6.53 2.27 7.04
C TYR A 75 5.75 3.56 7.35
N MET A 76 6.37 4.49 8.10
CA MET A 76 5.76 5.76 8.46
C MET A 76 5.73 6.76 7.31
N TYR A 77 6.62 6.65 6.33
CA TYR A 77 6.48 7.36 5.06
C TYR A 77 5.28 6.84 4.27
N ALA A 78 5.17 5.50 4.15
CA ALA A 78 4.13 4.82 3.41
C ALA A 78 2.72 5.09 3.96
N LYS A 79 2.58 5.31 5.28
CA LYS A 79 1.29 5.61 5.93
C LYS A 79 0.54 6.77 5.27
N ASN A 80 1.25 7.83 4.89
CA ASN A 80 0.62 9.04 4.36
C ASN A 80 -0.02 8.76 2.99
N HIS A 81 0.70 8.06 2.12
CA HIS A 81 0.19 7.64 0.81
C HIS A 81 -0.95 6.64 0.93
N PHE A 82 -0.86 5.68 1.87
CA PHE A 82 -1.95 4.75 2.14
C PHE A 82 -3.22 5.48 2.60
N LEU A 83 -3.12 6.41 3.56
CA LEU A 83 -4.24 7.21 4.05
C LEU A 83 -4.91 8.01 2.93
N THR A 84 -4.12 8.69 2.08
CA THR A 84 -4.67 9.37 0.89
C THR A 84 -5.39 8.40 -0.05
N CYS A 85 -4.88 7.18 -0.23
CA CYS A 85 -5.49 6.21 -1.13
C CYS A 85 -6.82 5.66 -0.60
N ILE A 86 -6.94 5.36 0.69
CA ILE A 86 -8.21 4.90 1.27
C ILE A 86 -9.27 6.00 1.31
N ASP A 87 -8.85 7.26 1.50
CA ASP A 87 -9.73 8.42 1.44
C ASP A 87 -10.27 8.61 0.01
N ASN A 88 -9.39 8.61 -0.99
CA ASN A 88 -9.78 8.69 -2.40
C ASN A 88 -10.64 7.50 -2.86
N ALA A 89 -10.48 6.32 -2.25
CA ALA A 89 -11.29 5.15 -2.54
C ALA A 89 -12.67 5.18 -1.84
N GLY A 90 -12.97 6.23 -1.08
CA GLY A 90 -14.28 6.41 -0.47
C GLY A 90 -14.55 5.48 0.70
N TRP A 91 -13.53 5.07 1.46
CA TRP A 91 -13.73 4.24 2.66
C TRP A 91 -14.54 4.95 3.76
N GLY A 92 -14.70 6.28 3.64
CA GLY A 92 -15.48 7.09 4.56
C GLY A 92 -14.66 7.55 5.76
N ASN A 93 -14.97 8.76 6.24
CA ASN A 93 -14.17 9.49 7.22
C ASN A 93 -13.92 8.67 8.50
N GLN A 94 -14.92 7.91 8.98
CA GLN A 94 -14.76 7.10 10.19
C GLN A 94 -13.66 6.03 10.07
N LEU A 95 -13.57 5.34 8.92
CA LEU A 95 -12.53 4.34 8.70
C LEU A 95 -11.17 5.01 8.50
N VAL A 96 -11.12 6.11 7.73
CA VAL A 96 -9.89 6.89 7.52
C VAL A 96 -9.33 7.39 8.86
N ASP A 97 -10.18 7.96 9.71
CA ASP A 97 -9.81 8.45 11.05
C ASP A 97 -9.33 7.31 11.95
N THR A 98 -9.97 6.14 11.88
CA THR A 98 -9.56 4.95 12.65
C THR A 98 -8.13 4.53 12.28
N PHE A 99 -7.81 4.46 10.99
CA PHE A 99 -6.44 4.17 10.54
C PHE A 99 -5.47 5.29 10.92
N ASN A 100 -5.87 6.56 10.79
CA ASN A 100 -5.03 7.69 11.16
C ASN A 100 -4.65 7.66 12.66
N TRP A 101 -5.62 7.44 13.54
CA TRP A 101 -5.38 7.27 14.97
C TRP A 101 -4.51 6.05 15.30
N PHE A 102 -4.72 4.94 14.59
CA PHE A 102 -3.87 3.77 14.73
C PHE A 102 -2.41 4.09 14.41
N PHE A 103 -2.13 4.68 13.25
CA PHE A 103 -0.76 5.05 12.88
C PHE A 103 -0.18 6.09 13.84
N HIS A 104 -0.96 7.07 14.29
CA HIS A 104 -0.53 8.05 15.28
C HIS A 104 -0.08 7.39 16.59
N ARG A 105 -0.81 6.39 17.08
CA ARG A 105 -0.44 5.64 18.29
C ARG A 105 0.84 4.84 18.10
N ILE A 106 1.06 4.25 16.92
CA ILE A 106 2.31 3.55 16.60
C ILE A 106 3.48 4.55 16.57
N ASP A 107 3.28 5.72 15.97
CA ASP A 107 4.27 6.80 15.85
C ASP A 107 4.66 7.44 17.18
N ASN A 108 3.84 7.28 18.22
CA ASN A 108 4.09 7.86 19.54
C ASN A 108 4.17 6.77 20.63
N HIS A 109 4.34 5.50 20.24
CA HIS A 109 4.40 4.40 21.19
C HIS A 109 5.72 4.39 21.95
N CYS A 110 5.68 4.16 23.27
CA CYS A 110 6.87 4.10 24.14
C CYS A 110 7.92 3.08 23.69
N LEU A 111 7.51 2.03 22.97
CA LEU A 111 8.43 1.04 22.39
C LEU A 111 9.44 1.66 21.44
N GLN A 112 9.19 2.83 20.85
CA GLN A 112 10.20 3.51 20.04
C GLN A 112 11.45 3.92 20.85
N ASP A 113 11.31 4.14 22.16
CA ASP A 113 12.43 4.44 23.05
C ASP A 113 13.36 3.23 23.26
N HIS A 114 12.90 2.03 22.90
CA HIS A 114 13.68 0.79 22.96
C HIS A 114 14.51 0.54 21.69
N GLY A 115 14.74 1.58 20.88
CA GLY A 115 15.54 1.50 19.65
C GLY A 115 14.94 0.57 18.60
N GLU A 116 15.81 -0.08 17.83
CA GLU A 116 15.40 -0.89 16.67
C GLU A 116 14.57 -2.13 17.06
N GLN A 117 14.78 -2.70 18.25
CA GLN A 117 13.98 -3.84 18.72
C GLN A 117 12.52 -3.45 18.94
N GLY A 118 12.28 -2.30 19.56
CA GLY A 118 10.92 -1.82 19.80
C GLY A 118 10.22 -1.40 18.51
N LYS A 119 10.94 -0.77 17.57
CA LYS A 119 10.42 -0.50 16.22
C LYS A 119 10.05 -1.79 15.47
N HIS A 120 10.90 -2.81 15.52
CA HIS A 120 10.60 -4.10 14.90
C HIS A 120 9.36 -4.76 15.53
N ALA A 121 9.25 -4.76 16.87
CA ALA A 121 8.06 -5.25 17.56
C ALA A 121 6.77 -4.51 17.12
N LEU A 122 6.85 -3.18 16.98
CA LEU A 122 5.74 -2.37 16.46
C LEU A 122 5.36 -2.77 15.02
N LEU A 123 6.33 -2.98 14.14
CA LEU A 123 6.05 -3.38 12.75
C LEU A 123 5.44 -4.79 12.65
N HIS A 124 5.85 -5.72 13.51
CA HIS A 124 5.20 -7.04 13.61
C HIS A 124 3.76 -6.92 14.08
N TYR A 125 3.53 -6.11 15.13
CA TYR A 125 2.19 -5.84 15.63
C TYR A 125 1.30 -5.20 14.56
N THR A 126 1.77 -4.16 13.87
CA THR A 126 0.97 -3.49 12.84
C THR A 126 0.70 -4.38 11.64
N SER A 127 1.69 -5.17 11.21
CA SER A 127 1.52 -6.16 10.15
C SER A 127 0.41 -7.15 10.48
N LYS A 128 0.33 -7.62 11.73
CA LYS A 128 -0.68 -8.60 12.16
C LYS A 128 -2.07 -7.96 12.30
N VAL A 129 -2.16 -6.84 13.02
CA VAL A 129 -3.44 -6.15 13.27
C VAL A 129 -4.09 -5.71 11.96
N ARG A 130 -3.33 -5.16 11.02
CA ARG A 130 -3.89 -4.77 9.71
C ARG A 130 -4.39 -5.97 8.92
N GLN A 131 -3.71 -7.12 8.98
CA GLN A 131 -4.22 -8.33 8.33
C GLN A 131 -5.54 -8.81 8.95
N ASP A 132 -5.71 -8.66 10.27
CA ASP A 132 -6.93 -9.09 10.97
C ASP A 132 -8.13 -8.15 10.74
N TRP A 133 -7.88 -6.90 10.34
CA TRP A 133 -8.93 -5.91 10.00
C TRP A 133 -9.51 -6.08 8.60
N HIS A 134 -8.83 -6.82 7.72
CA HIS A 134 -9.15 -6.99 6.30
C HIS A 134 -9.65 -8.40 6.00
#